data_AF-A0A7X7R013-F1
#
_entry.id   AF-A0A7X7R013-F1
#
_cell.length_a   1.000
_cell.length_b   1.000
_cell.length_c   1.000
_cell.angle_alpha   90.00
_cell.angle_beta   90.00
_cell.angle_gamma   90.00
#
_symmetry.space_group_name_H-M   'P 1'
#
loop_
_entity.id
_entity.type
_entity.pdbx_description
1 polymer ?
#
loop_
_entity_poly.entity_id
_entity_poly.type
_entity_poly.pdbx_seq_one_letter_code
_entity_poly.pdbx_strand_id
1 'polypeptide(L)'
;DTWATVGSCAQIGERVHLSGGVGIGGVLEPVQAAPVIIEDDCFIGSRCIIVEGVRIKKGAVLGANVVLTGSTKIIDVSGPEAIEFKGTVPENSVVIPGSIEKSFPAGVYHVPCALIIGKRKASTDLKTSLNDALREYNVAV
;
A
#
# COMPACT_ATOMS: atom_id res chain seq x y z
N ASP A 1 -2.32 14.34 6.87
CA ASP A 1 -3.64 15.02 6.77
C ASP A 1 -4.53 14.71 7.96
N THR A 2 -5.73 15.31 7.99
CA THR A 2 -6.69 15.22 9.10
C THR A 2 -7.03 13.77 9.45
N TRP A 3 -7.00 13.46 10.74
CA TRP A 3 -7.27 12.12 11.29
C TRP A 3 -6.33 11.00 10.79
N ALA A 4 -5.16 11.34 10.24
CA ALA A 4 -4.11 10.36 10.06
C ALA A 4 -3.49 10.00 11.43
N THR A 5 -3.10 8.74 11.60
CA THR A 5 -2.45 8.22 12.80
C THR A 5 -1.09 7.65 12.42
N VAL A 6 -0.06 8.03 13.18
CA VAL A 6 1.27 7.41 13.12
C VAL A 6 1.53 6.73 14.46
N GLY A 7 1.49 5.40 14.45
CA GLY A 7 1.64 4.58 15.66
C GLY A 7 3.06 4.53 16.20
N SER A 8 3.21 3.95 17.40
CA SER A 8 4.49 3.83 18.10
C SER A 8 5.55 3.12 17.24
N CYS A 9 6.77 3.67 17.25
CA CYS A 9 7.93 3.17 16.51
C CYS A 9 7.82 3.19 14.99
N ALA A 10 6.69 3.59 14.40
CA ALA A 10 6.55 3.70 12.95
C ALA A 10 7.58 4.70 12.39
N GLN A 11 8.18 4.35 11.25
CA GLN A 11 9.18 5.18 10.57
C GLN A 11 8.55 5.78 9.31
N ILE A 12 8.54 7.10 9.22
CA ILE A 12 8.00 7.84 8.07
C ILE A 12 9.15 8.60 7.41
N GLY A 13 9.41 8.30 6.14
CA GLY A 13 10.45 8.91 5.33
C GLY A 13 10.16 10.35 4.94
N GLU A 14 11.10 10.94 4.21
CA GLU A 14 10.97 12.32 3.75
C GLU A 14 9.93 12.45 2.64
N ARG A 15 9.23 13.59 2.61
CA ARG A 15 8.25 13.94 1.56
C ARG A 15 7.13 12.90 1.38
N VAL A 16 6.85 12.12 2.42
CA VAL A 16 5.70 11.20 2.46
C VAL A 16 4.41 11.99 2.62
N HIS A 17 3.39 11.65 1.83
CA HIS A 17 2.03 12.17 1.99
C HIS A 17 1.13 11.12 2.64
N LEU A 18 0.69 11.37 3.87
CA LEU A 18 -0.34 10.56 4.53
C LEU A 18 -1.70 11.26 4.42
N SER A 19 -2.58 10.74 3.56
CA SER A 19 -3.89 11.34 3.29
C SER A 19 -4.86 11.22 4.49
N GLY A 20 -6.05 11.79 4.35
CA GLY A 20 -7.04 11.84 5.43
C GLY A 20 -7.43 10.45 5.94
N GLY A 21 -7.40 10.27 7.26
CA GLY A 21 -7.78 9.01 7.90
C GLY A 21 -6.86 7.82 7.62
N VAL A 22 -5.62 8.05 7.18
CA VAL A 22 -4.60 6.99 7.05
C VAL A 22 -4.19 6.48 8.43
N GLY A 23 -4.19 5.17 8.62
CA GLY A 23 -3.74 4.52 9.85
C GLY A 23 -2.42 3.77 9.66
N ILE A 24 -1.35 4.27 10.27
CA ILE A 24 -0.06 3.57 10.35
C ILE A 24 0.03 2.90 11.72
N GLY A 25 0.05 1.56 11.73
CA GLY A 25 0.08 0.74 12.93
C GLY A 25 1.36 0.92 13.73
N GLY A 26 1.21 1.01 15.05
CA GLY A 26 2.34 0.98 15.97
C GLY A 26 2.80 -0.45 16.23
N VAL A 27 4.10 -0.63 16.43
CA VAL A 27 4.69 -1.91 16.84
C VAL A 27 5.66 -1.61 17.98
N LEU A 28 5.28 -1.99 19.19
CA LEU A 28 6.13 -1.86 20.37
C LEU A 28 6.68 -3.22 20.82
N GLU A 29 5.84 -4.24 20.71
CA GLU A 29 6.17 -5.62 21.01
C GLU A 29 5.75 -6.53 19.85
N PRO A 30 6.46 -7.65 19.65
CA PRO A 30 7.66 -8.04 20.39
C PRO A 30 8.90 -7.24 19.96
N VAL A 31 9.95 -7.20 20.78
CA VAL A 31 11.14 -6.34 20.55
C VAL A 31 11.89 -6.62 19.24
N GLN A 32 11.78 -7.85 18.73
CA GLN A 32 12.34 -8.25 17.44
C GLN A 32 11.47 -7.88 16.24
N ALA A 33 10.23 -7.43 16.46
CA ALA A 33 9.34 -7.07 15.37
C ALA A 33 9.79 -5.73 14.75
N ALA A 34 9.87 -5.72 13.43
CA ALA A 34 10.10 -4.48 12.70
C ALA A 34 8.85 -3.57 12.85
N PRO A 35 9.04 -2.26 13.03
CA PRO A 35 7.94 -1.32 12.93
C PRO A 35 7.42 -1.21 11.51
N VAL A 36 6.25 -0.59 11.35
CA VAL A 36 5.79 -0.16 10.02
C VAL A 36 6.74 0.92 9.49
N ILE A 37 7.18 0.75 8.25
CA ILE A 37 8.15 1.65 7.60
C ILE A 37 7.54 2.15 6.30
N ILE A 38 7.42 3.47 6.18
CA ILE A 38 7.06 4.16 4.95
C ILE A 38 8.29 4.92 4.47
N GLU A 39 8.92 4.48 3.39
CA GLU A 39 10.13 5.12 2.85
C GLU A 39 9.82 6.44 2.13
N ASP A 40 10.86 7.16 1.74
CA ASP A 40 10.76 8.49 1.14
C ASP A 40 9.82 8.55 -0.07
N ASP A 41 9.27 9.75 -0.32
CA ASP A 41 8.51 10.09 -1.51
C ASP A 41 7.25 9.22 -1.73
N CYS A 42 6.81 8.46 -0.73
CA CYS A 42 5.60 7.65 -0.80
C CYS A 42 4.34 8.51 -0.71
N PHE A 43 3.31 8.10 -1.44
CA PHE A 43 1.97 8.63 -1.31
C PHE A 43 1.02 7.56 -0.77
N ILE A 44 0.33 7.85 0.33
CA ILE A 44 -0.63 6.95 0.96
C ILE A 44 -2.02 7.57 0.89
N GLY A 45 -2.89 6.96 0.07
CA GLY A 45 -4.26 7.40 -0.18
C GLY A 45 -5.16 7.37 1.04
N SER A 46 -6.29 8.09 0.97
CA SER A 46 -7.21 8.24 2.09
C SER A 46 -7.72 6.90 2.59
N ARG A 47 -7.87 6.78 3.91
CA ARG A 47 -8.37 5.56 4.59
C ARG A 47 -7.52 4.30 4.37
N CYS A 48 -6.28 4.41 3.91
CA CYS A 48 -5.37 3.28 3.95
C CYS A 48 -5.03 2.90 5.38
N ILE A 49 -4.86 1.60 5.63
CA ILE A 49 -4.44 1.04 6.92
C ILE A 49 -3.23 0.14 6.68
N ILE A 50 -2.09 0.45 7.30
CA ILE A 50 -0.83 -0.26 7.11
C ILE A 50 -0.30 -0.64 8.48
N VAL A 51 -0.24 -1.93 8.78
CA VAL A 51 0.03 -2.45 10.14
C VAL A 51 1.02 -3.60 10.12
N GLU A 52 1.35 -4.15 11.30
CA GLU A 52 2.10 -5.41 11.45
C GLU A 52 3.48 -5.43 10.75
N GLY A 53 4.21 -4.32 10.82
CA GLY A 53 5.58 -4.25 10.31
C GLY A 53 5.69 -4.20 8.78
N VAL A 54 4.59 -3.96 8.06
CA VAL A 54 4.60 -3.78 6.61
C VAL A 54 5.55 -2.63 6.22
N ARG A 55 6.35 -2.86 5.18
CA ARG A 55 7.24 -1.86 4.59
C ARG A 55 6.73 -1.37 3.25
N ILE A 56 6.59 -0.06 3.09
CA ILE A 56 6.28 0.59 1.82
C ILE A 56 7.57 1.22 1.30
N LYS A 57 8.10 0.69 0.20
CA LYS A 57 9.37 1.17 -0.35
C LYS A 57 9.22 2.48 -1.11
N LYS A 58 10.36 3.15 -1.27
CA LYS A 58 10.48 4.51 -1.82
C LYS A 58 9.61 4.76 -3.04
N GLY A 59 8.92 5.89 -3.04
CA GLY A 59 8.14 6.38 -4.18
C GLY A 59 6.86 5.60 -4.50
N ALA A 60 6.48 4.60 -3.70
CA ALA A 60 5.25 3.84 -3.91
C ALA A 60 4.00 4.71 -3.67
N VAL A 61 2.93 4.37 -4.39
CA VAL A 61 1.66 5.07 -4.38
C VAL A 61 0.56 4.08 -4.05
N LEU A 62 -0.12 4.28 -2.92
CA LEU A 62 -1.29 3.50 -2.55
C LEU A 62 -2.55 4.31 -2.85
N GLY A 63 -3.45 3.75 -3.64
CA GLY A 63 -4.81 4.26 -3.84
C GLY A 63 -5.60 4.26 -2.53
N ALA A 64 -6.75 4.94 -2.52
CA ALA A 64 -7.59 4.99 -1.33
C ALA A 64 -8.03 3.59 -0.88
N ASN A 65 -8.22 3.44 0.45
CA ASN A 65 -8.76 2.22 1.06
C ASN A 65 -7.91 0.94 0.85
N VAL A 66 -6.60 1.09 0.59
CA VAL A 66 -5.67 -0.05 0.60
C VAL A 66 -5.37 -0.46 2.05
N VAL A 67 -5.61 -1.73 2.38
CA VAL A 67 -5.37 -2.29 3.72
C VAL A 67 -4.29 -3.37 3.65
N LEU A 68 -3.16 -3.13 4.32
CA LEU A 68 -2.00 -4.01 4.34
C LEU A 68 -1.67 -4.44 5.77
N THR A 69 -1.69 -5.75 5.99
CA THR A 69 -1.23 -6.42 7.20
C THR A 69 -0.04 -7.32 6.85
N GLY A 70 0.61 -7.93 7.86
CA GLY A 70 1.69 -8.89 7.63
C GLY A 70 1.23 -10.13 6.86
N SER A 71 -0.08 -10.38 6.81
CA SER A 71 -0.68 -11.50 6.09
C SER A 71 -1.38 -11.11 4.78
N THR A 72 -1.57 -9.83 4.49
CA THR A 72 -2.18 -9.38 3.22
C THR A 72 -1.33 -9.86 2.04
N LYS A 73 -1.98 -10.51 1.09
CA LYS A 73 -1.38 -10.79 -0.22
C LYS A 73 -1.29 -9.51 -1.03
N ILE A 74 -0.08 -9.16 -1.46
CA ILE A 74 0.17 -8.08 -2.40
C ILE A 74 0.57 -8.76 -3.71
N ILE A 75 -0.15 -8.50 -4.79
CA ILE A 75 0.02 -9.23 -6.05
C ILE A 75 0.31 -8.24 -7.16
N ASP A 76 1.47 -8.35 -7.78
CA ASP A 76 1.79 -7.59 -8.98
C ASP A 76 1.18 -8.27 -10.20
N VAL A 77 0.24 -7.55 -10.82
CA VAL A 77 -0.51 -7.96 -12.02
C VAL A 77 -0.20 -7.05 -13.20
N SER A 78 0.86 -6.23 -13.11
CA SER A 78 1.27 -5.31 -14.17
C SER A 78 2.01 -6.01 -15.31
N GLY A 79 2.55 -7.21 -15.05
CA GLY A 79 3.27 -8.03 -16.01
C GLY A 79 2.43 -9.18 -16.60
N PRO A 80 3.04 -10.02 -17.45
CA PRO A 80 2.38 -11.20 -18.03
C PRO A 80 2.11 -12.30 -16.99
N GLU A 81 2.84 -12.30 -15.87
CA GLU A 81 2.69 -13.27 -14.78
C GLU A 81 2.52 -12.55 -13.44
N ALA A 82 1.71 -13.14 -12.57
CA ALA A 82 1.44 -12.60 -11.24
C ALA A 82 2.60 -12.87 -10.28
N ILE A 83 3.08 -11.83 -9.59
CA ILE A 83 4.15 -11.94 -8.58
C ILE A 83 3.57 -11.63 -7.20
N GLU A 84 3.66 -12.58 -6.26
CA GLU A 84 3.19 -12.37 -4.89
C GLU A 84 4.29 -11.80 -3.97
N PHE A 85 3.93 -10.76 -3.22
CA PHE A 85 4.70 -10.15 -2.15
C PHE A 85 3.93 -10.26 -0.82
N LYS A 86 4.67 -10.27 0.29
CA LYS A 86 4.13 -10.23 1.65
C LYS A 86 4.95 -9.26 2.50
N GLY A 87 4.25 -8.44 3.28
CA GLY A 87 4.88 -7.50 4.21
C GLY A 87 5.71 -6.39 3.56
N THR A 88 5.81 -6.32 2.23
CA THR A 88 6.58 -5.28 1.54
C THR A 88 5.95 -4.91 0.20
N VAL A 89 5.78 -3.61 -0.04
CA VAL A 89 5.43 -3.03 -1.35
C VAL A 89 6.72 -2.57 -2.03
N PRO A 90 7.01 -2.99 -3.29
CA PRO A 90 8.20 -2.56 -4.03
C PRO A 90 8.25 -1.06 -4.35
N GLU A 91 9.45 -0.59 -4.71
CA GLU A 91 9.67 0.81 -5.05
C GLU A 91 8.86 1.25 -6.27
N ASN A 92 8.35 2.48 -6.20
CA ASN A 92 7.55 3.12 -7.26
C ASN A 92 6.29 2.34 -7.65
N SER A 93 5.86 1.32 -6.90
CA SER A 93 4.65 0.56 -7.20
C SER A 93 3.39 1.40 -7.05
N VAL A 94 2.44 1.24 -7.97
CA VAL A 94 1.07 1.77 -7.86
C VAL A 94 0.15 0.66 -7.39
N VAL A 95 -0.43 0.83 -6.20
CA VAL A 95 -1.18 -0.20 -5.49
C VAL A 95 -2.64 0.20 -5.33
N ILE A 96 -3.56 -0.72 -5.58
CA ILE A 96 -5.01 -0.52 -5.40
C ILE A 96 -5.62 -1.64 -4.56
N PRO A 97 -6.80 -1.43 -3.94
CA PRO A 97 -7.54 -2.52 -3.34
C PRO A 97 -7.98 -3.52 -4.41
N GLY A 98 -7.97 -4.80 -4.08
CA GLY A 98 -8.45 -5.85 -4.95
C GLY A 98 -8.94 -7.06 -4.17
N SER A 99 -9.28 -8.11 -4.89
CA SER A 99 -9.66 -9.39 -4.30
C SER A 99 -9.20 -10.54 -5.18
N ILE A 100 -9.00 -11.70 -4.56
CA ILE A 100 -8.74 -12.95 -5.27
C ILE A 100 -9.77 -13.99 -4.89
N GLU A 101 -10.09 -14.87 -5.83
CA GLU A 101 -10.89 -16.04 -5.53
C GLU A 101 -10.14 -17.01 -4.62
N LYS A 102 -10.85 -17.54 -3.64
CA LYS A 102 -10.37 -18.60 -2.77
C LYS A 102 -11.47 -19.62 -2.57
N SER A 103 -11.13 -20.88 -2.78
CA SER A 103 -12.02 -22.01 -2.52
C SER A 103 -12.05 -22.33 -1.03
N PHE A 104 -13.26 -22.50 -0.51
CA PHE A 104 -13.56 -22.95 0.85
C PHE A 104 -14.51 -24.15 0.79
N PRO A 105 -14.67 -24.92 1.88
CA PRO A 105 -15.65 -26.02 1.92
C PRO A 105 -17.08 -25.58 1.56
N ALA A 106 -17.41 -24.30 1.78
CA ALA A 106 -18.73 -23.72 1.47
C ALA A 106 -18.85 -23.10 0.07
N GLY A 107 -17.81 -23.15 -0.77
CA GLY A 107 -17.82 -22.56 -2.12
C GLY A 107 -16.63 -21.63 -2.38
N VAL A 108 -16.68 -20.92 -3.51
CA VAL A 108 -15.66 -19.94 -3.91
C VAL A 108 -16.09 -18.55 -3.46
N TYR A 109 -15.21 -17.85 -2.76
CA TYR A 109 -15.43 -16.48 -2.29
C TYR A 109 -14.23 -15.61 -2.61
N HIS A 110 -14.47 -14.29 -2.74
CA HIS A 110 -13.40 -13.32 -2.90
C HIS A 110 -12.83 -12.92 -1.54
N VAL A 111 -11.51 -13.06 -1.39
CA VAL A 111 -10.78 -12.57 -0.22
C VAL A 111 -10.01 -11.30 -0.58
N PRO A 112 -9.93 -10.31 0.34
CA PRO A 112 -9.20 -9.08 0.08
C PRO A 112 -7.71 -9.33 -0.22
N CYS A 113 -7.18 -8.56 -1.16
CA CYS A 113 -5.76 -8.47 -1.45
C CYS A 113 -5.42 -7.03 -1.89
N ALA A 114 -4.14 -6.74 -2.06
CA ALA A 114 -3.69 -5.53 -2.72
C ALA A 114 -3.11 -5.89 -4.09
N LEU A 115 -3.43 -5.09 -5.11
CA LEU A 115 -2.93 -5.31 -6.46
C LEU A 115 -1.94 -4.21 -6.83
N ILE A 116 -0.73 -4.57 -7.24
CA ILE A 116 0.18 -3.67 -7.93
C ILE A 116 -0.19 -3.72 -9.41
N ILE A 117 -0.61 -2.58 -9.95
CA ILE A 117 -1.10 -2.46 -11.34
C ILE A 117 -0.06 -1.83 -12.27
N GLY A 118 1.05 -1.37 -11.72
CA GLY A 118 2.17 -0.84 -12.47
C GLY A 118 3.15 -0.09 -11.59
N LYS A 119 4.02 0.67 -12.25
CA LYS A 119 5.01 1.52 -11.58
C LYS A 119 4.84 2.97 -12.02
N ARG A 120 5.15 3.89 -11.10
CA ARG A 120 5.26 5.31 -11.39
C ARG A 120 6.43 5.56 -12.35
N LYS A 121 6.20 6.42 -13.34
CA LYS A 121 7.24 6.91 -14.24
C LYS A 121 8.06 8.00 -13.56
N ALA A 122 9.35 8.07 -13.86
CA ALA A 122 10.26 9.08 -13.31
C ALA A 122 9.85 10.53 -13.66
N SER A 123 9.10 10.74 -14.75
CA SER A 123 8.70 12.07 -15.22
C SER A 123 7.42 12.61 -14.59
N THR A 124 6.72 11.85 -13.76
CA THR A 124 5.46 12.30 -13.15
C THR A 124 5.80 13.09 -11.87
N ASP A 125 5.54 14.40 -11.88
CA ASP A 125 5.87 15.33 -10.80
C ASP A 125 5.28 14.90 -9.43
N LEU A 126 6.03 15.11 -8.35
CA LEU A 126 5.71 14.66 -6.98
C LEU A 126 4.37 15.19 -6.44
N LYS A 127 3.83 16.28 -7.00
CA LYS A 127 2.57 16.92 -6.55
C LYS A 127 1.38 16.72 -7.49
N THR A 128 1.59 16.34 -8.74
CA THR A 128 0.52 16.23 -9.76
C THR A 128 0.11 14.78 -10.05
N SER A 129 0.89 13.78 -9.63
CA SER A 129 0.78 12.43 -10.21
C SER A 129 -0.21 11.46 -9.59
N LEU A 130 -0.88 11.74 -8.46
CA LEU A 130 -1.77 10.72 -7.88
C LEU A 130 -2.95 10.43 -8.80
N ASN A 131 -3.67 11.50 -9.14
CA ASN A 131 -4.82 11.39 -10.03
C ASN A 131 -4.36 10.93 -11.41
N ASP A 132 -3.19 11.36 -11.88
CA ASP A 132 -2.71 10.96 -13.20
C ASP A 132 -2.26 9.49 -13.23
N ALA A 133 -1.62 8.99 -12.18
CA ALA A 133 -1.28 7.58 -12.05
C ALA A 133 -2.55 6.72 -11.93
N LEU A 134 -3.52 7.10 -11.09
CA LEU A 134 -4.78 6.35 -10.95
C LEU A 134 -5.64 6.44 -12.22
N ARG A 135 -5.67 7.60 -12.90
CA ARG A 135 -6.35 7.80 -14.20
C ARG A 135 -5.68 7.04 -15.34
N GLU A 136 -4.35 6.93 -15.36
CA GLU A 136 -3.62 6.12 -16.35
C GLU A 136 -4.09 4.65 -16.29
N TYR A 137 -4.41 4.16 -15.09
CA TYR A 137 -4.94 2.81 -14.89
C TYR A 137 -6.48 2.74 -14.77
N ASN A 138 -7.19 3.82 -15.10
CA ASN A 138 -8.67 3.89 -15.08
C ASN A 138 -9.31 3.55 -13.71
N VAL A 139 -8.60 3.80 -12.62
CA VAL A 139 -9.08 3.53 -11.25
C VAL A 139 -9.77 4.78 -10.71
N ALA A 140 -11.01 4.63 -10.25
CA ALA A 140 -11.75 5.72 -9.63
C ALA A 140 -11.04 6.23 -8.36
N VAL A 141 -10.86 7.55 -8.28
CA VAL A 141 -10.29 8.28 -7.14
C VAL A 141 -11.36 8.55 -6.09
#